data_AF-A0A4V3H9M8-F1
#
_entry.id   AF-A0A4V3H9M8-F1
#
_cell.length_a   1.000
_cell.length_b   1.000
_cell.length_c   1.000
_cell.angle_alpha   90.00
_cell.angle_beta   90.00
_cell.angle_gamma   90.00
#
_symmetry.space_group_name_H-M   'P 1'
#
loop_
_entity.id
_entity.type
_entity.pdbx_description
1 polymer ?
#
loop_
_entity_poly.entity_id
_entity_poly.type
_entity_poly.pdbx_seq_one_letter_code
_entity_poly.pdbx_strand_id
1 'polypeptide(L)'
;MTDTPNTSADTNALAKIVVPCESFQRLDALLEKKRRLVARIESLPAEITHAHDTVAALQAEATGAEIELVGAEAEPAPIDFERHEAALAALAKQEVEAELLERRLRARLDALEEQAAVIDEEISVEIRIVSTDAADIAGRVLDALAAELDVSLVPVRAVYAKIVALTGIVPIRSVQDFMISAHLSDPRRSLMRYFPHCGGSDDAPNLLLVTTVQTEAAKAAVHAAMEPVAKALRATRSHVRYVRLDKRPQPYRVKSEVITESGPRSRPTGETVIR
;
A
#
# COMPACT_ATOMS: atom_id res chain seq x y z
N MET A 1 13.90 -47.11 9.36
CA MET A 1 14.10 -46.41 8.07
C MET A 1 13.03 -45.33 8.02
N THR A 2 13.41 -44.10 8.35
CA THR A 2 12.52 -42.95 8.44
C THR A 2 12.61 -42.19 7.12
N ASP A 3 11.64 -42.42 6.25
CA ASP A 3 11.41 -41.57 5.08
C ASP A 3 11.00 -40.18 5.57
N THR A 4 11.93 -39.24 5.51
CA THR A 4 11.64 -37.80 5.55
C THR A 4 10.81 -37.45 4.32
N PRO A 5 9.55 -36.98 4.45
CA PRO A 5 8.72 -36.73 3.29
C PRO A 5 8.97 -35.32 2.73
N ASN A 6 9.38 -35.25 1.46
CA ASN A 6 9.02 -34.30 0.38
C ASN A 6 8.83 -32.78 0.60
N THR A 7 8.99 -32.20 1.79
CA THR A 7 8.66 -30.80 2.06
C THR A 7 9.43 -29.81 1.17
N SER A 8 10.66 -30.14 0.77
CA SER A 8 11.48 -29.27 -0.08
C SER A 8 11.04 -29.22 -1.55
N ALA A 9 10.42 -30.29 -2.06
CA ALA A 9 9.92 -30.34 -3.44
C ALA A 9 8.63 -29.51 -3.60
N ASP A 10 7.75 -29.57 -2.59
CA ASP A 10 6.45 -28.89 -2.60
C ASP A 10 6.59 -27.38 -2.40
N THR A 11 7.53 -26.92 -1.55
CA THR A 11 7.89 -25.50 -1.46
C THR A 11 8.43 -24.94 -2.78
N ASN A 12 9.12 -25.77 -3.57
CA ASN A 12 9.72 -25.36 -4.83
C ASN A 12 8.66 -25.30 -5.96
N ALA A 13 7.59 -26.10 -5.88
CA ALA A 13 6.46 -26.03 -6.78
C ALA A 13 5.60 -24.78 -6.53
N LEU A 14 5.31 -24.46 -5.27
CA LEU A 14 4.58 -23.23 -4.90
C LEU A 14 5.38 -21.96 -5.23
N ALA A 15 6.70 -21.96 -4.97
CA ALA A 15 7.57 -20.83 -5.32
C ALA A 15 7.66 -20.59 -6.85
N LYS A 16 7.52 -21.63 -7.67
CA LYS A 16 7.46 -21.50 -9.15
C LYS A 16 6.13 -20.93 -9.65
N ILE A 17 5.05 -21.05 -8.89
CA ILE A 17 3.74 -20.46 -9.22
C ILE A 17 3.76 -18.96 -8.92
N VAL A 18 4.45 -18.56 -7.85
CA VAL A 18 4.61 -17.16 -7.45
C VAL A 18 5.88 -16.57 -8.06
N VAL A 19 5.92 -16.47 -9.39
CA VAL A 19 6.93 -15.65 -10.08
C VAL A 19 6.59 -14.18 -9.84
N PRO A 20 7.55 -13.30 -9.51
CA PRO A 20 7.27 -11.88 -9.35
C PRO A 20 6.67 -11.32 -10.64
N CYS A 21 5.39 -10.92 -10.56
CA CYS A 21 4.70 -10.28 -11.66
C CYS A 21 5.33 -8.91 -11.95
N GLU A 22 5.43 -8.58 -13.24
CA GLU A 22 5.90 -7.27 -13.70
C GLU A 22 5.06 -6.13 -13.10
N SER A 23 3.76 -6.37 -12.86
CA SER A 23 2.84 -5.43 -12.22
C SER A 23 3.24 -5.05 -10.80
N PHE A 24 3.79 -5.98 -10.01
CA PHE A 24 4.25 -5.68 -8.65
C PHE A 24 5.46 -4.75 -8.66
N GLN A 25 6.40 -5.00 -9.58
CA GLN A 25 7.58 -4.16 -9.74
C GLN A 25 7.21 -2.77 -10.28
N ARG A 26 6.27 -2.71 -11.22
CA ARG A 26 5.75 -1.47 -11.78
C ARG A 26 5.03 -0.63 -10.74
N LEU A 27 4.21 -1.24 -9.88
CA LEU A 27 3.57 -0.55 -8.76
C LEU A 27 4.61 0.03 -7.81
N ASP A 28 5.61 -0.76 -7.40
CA ASP A 28 6.68 -0.29 -6.51
C ASP A 28 7.46 0.90 -7.13
N ALA A 29 7.76 0.84 -8.44
CA ALA A 29 8.43 1.92 -9.16
C ALA A 29 7.58 3.20 -9.23
N LEU A 30 6.27 3.08 -9.47
CA LEU A 30 5.35 4.23 -9.51
C LEU A 30 5.19 4.86 -8.13
N LEU A 31 5.09 4.05 -7.06
CA LEU A 31 5.02 4.55 -5.69
C LEU A 31 6.29 5.29 -5.29
N GLU A 32 7.47 4.78 -5.67
CA GLU A 32 8.75 5.44 -5.41
C GLU A 32 8.89 6.74 -6.21
N LYS A 33 8.49 6.74 -7.49
CA LYS A 33 8.43 7.96 -8.32
C LYS A 33 7.54 9.02 -7.68
N LYS A 34 6.35 8.63 -7.19
CA LYS A 34 5.43 9.53 -6.47
C LYS A 34 6.06 10.09 -5.20
N ARG A 35 6.69 9.26 -4.37
CA ARG A 35 7.35 9.72 -3.13
C ARG A 35 8.38 10.81 -3.39
N ARG A 36 9.23 10.61 -4.40
CA ARG A 36 10.24 11.60 -4.81
C ARG A 36 9.62 12.90 -5.31
N LEU A 37 8.54 12.79 -6.09
CA LEU A 37 7.82 13.95 -6.60
C LEU A 37 7.14 14.74 -5.48
N VAL A 38 6.46 14.06 -4.54
CA VAL A 38 5.84 14.70 -3.37
C VAL A 38 6.89 15.38 -2.50
N ALA A 39 8.03 14.72 -2.24
CA ALA A 39 9.12 15.34 -1.48
C ALA A 39 9.66 16.61 -2.16
N ARG A 40 9.73 16.64 -3.50
CA ARG A 40 10.12 17.85 -4.24
C ARG A 40 9.06 18.95 -4.19
N ILE A 41 7.78 18.60 -4.26
CA ILE A 41 6.69 19.56 -4.08
C ILE A 41 6.75 20.16 -2.67
N GLU A 42 6.98 19.35 -1.65
CA GLU A 42 7.03 19.82 -0.25
C GLU A 42 8.24 20.72 0.04
N SER A 43 9.32 20.66 -0.75
CA SER A 43 10.47 21.56 -0.59
C SER A 43 10.29 22.93 -1.26
N LEU A 44 9.44 23.03 -2.29
CA LEU A 44 9.28 24.25 -3.09
C LEU A 44 8.66 25.44 -2.35
N PRO A 45 7.69 25.28 -1.42
CA PRO A 45 7.16 26.41 -0.66
C PRO A 45 8.23 27.22 0.06
N ALA A 46 9.23 26.56 0.66
CA ALA A 46 10.34 27.25 1.33
C ALA A 46 11.22 28.03 0.33
N GLU A 47 11.50 27.45 -0.84
CA GLU A 47 12.23 28.14 -1.93
C GLU A 47 11.45 29.36 -2.43
N ILE A 48 10.11 29.27 -2.54
CA ILE A 48 9.23 30.37 -2.96
C ILE A 48 9.17 31.47 -1.89
N THR A 49 9.03 31.13 -0.61
CA THR A 49 9.03 32.11 0.48
C THR A 49 10.35 32.87 0.54
N HIS A 50 11.48 32.17 0.42
CA HIS A 50 12.78 32.82 0.36
C HIS A 50 12.89 33.79 -0.83
N ALA A 51 12.46 33.38 -2.03
CA ALA A 51 12.46 34.26 -3.20
C ALA A 51 11.56 35.49 -2.98
N HIS A 52 10.39 35.30 -2.37
CA HIS A 52 9.48 36.39 -2.03
C HIS A 52 10.09 37.38 -1.04
N ASP A 53 10.73 36.87 0.02
CA ASP A 53 11.40 37.69 1.03
C ASP A 53 12.57 38.48 0.42
N THR A 54 13.29 37.90 -0.54
CA THR A 54 14.35 38.63 -1.28
C THR A 54 13.80 39.77 -2.13
N VAL A 55 12.65 39.58 -2.80
CA VAL A 55 11.99 40.67 -3.54
C VAL A 55 11.58 41.79 -2.59
N ALA A 56 10.96 41.46 -1.46
CA ALA A 56 10.55 42.44 -0.46
C ALA A 56 11.75 43.21 0.14
N ALA A 57 12.87 42.53 0.37
CA ALA A 57 14.10 43.17 0.85
C ALA A 57 14.70 44.13 -0.18
N LEU A 58 14.76 43.74 -1.46
CA LEU A 58 15.26 44.60 -2.54
C LEU A 58 14.37 45.83 -2.74
N GLN A 59 13.04 45.68 -2.61
CA GLN A 59 12.10 46.81 -2.65
C GLN A 59 12.31 47.77 -1.47
N ALA A 60 12.54 47.25 -0.27
CA ALA A 60 12.86 48.07 0.90
C ALA A 60 14.20 48.81 0.73
N GLU A 61 15.19 48.18 0.11
CA GLU A 61 16.50 48.78 -0.17
C GLU A 61 16.41 49.87 -1.24
N ALA A 62 15.64 49.63 -2.32
CA ALA A 62 15.39 50.61 -3.37
C ALA A 62 14.64 51.85 -2.82
N THR A 63 13.58 51.63 -2.04
CA THR A 63 12.84 52.75 -1.41
C THR A 63 13.70 53.52 -0.40
N GLY A 64 14.58 52.84 0.34
CA GLY A 64 15.58 53.47 1.20
C GLY A 64 16.53 54.38 0.41
N ALA A 65 17.08 53.87 -0.70
CA ALA A 65 17.99 54.63 -1.57
C ALA A 65 17.30 55.83 -2.25
N GLU A 66 16.02 55.73 -2.59
CA GLU A 66 15.22 56.85 -3.11
C GLU A 66 14.98 57.93 -2.04
N ILE A 67 14.65 57.53 -0.80
CA ILE A 67 14.46 58.47 0.32
C ILE A 67 15.76 59.22 0.62
N GLU A 68 16.90 58.54 0.60
CA GLU A 68 18.23 59.16 0.77
C GLU A 68 18.51 60.20 -0.30
N LEU A 69 18.18 59.90 -1.56
CA LEU A 69 18.37 60.84 -2.67
C LEU A 69 17.51 62.10 -2.51
N VAL A 70 16.23 61.94 -2.15
CA VAL A 70 15.31 63.07 -1.88
C VAL A 70 15.74 63.88 -0.65
N GLY A 71 16.21 63.22 0.41
CA GLY A 71 16.70 63.88 1.62
C GLY A 71 17.99 64.67 1.37
N ALA A 72 18.85 64.18 0.49
CA ALA A 72 20.11 64.82 0.16
C ALA A 72 19.94 65.98 -0.85
N GLU A 73 18.84 66.06 -1.61
CA GLU A 73 18.46 67.29 -2.35
C GLU A 73 18.17 68.49 -1.40
N ALA A 74 17.91 68.24 -0.11
CA ALA A 74 17.62 69.28 0.89
C ALA A 74 18.87 69.80 1.65
N GLU A 75 20.03 69.13 1.55
CA GLU A 75 21.31 69.56 2.14
C GLU A 75 22.40 69.67 1.05
N PRO A 76 23.18 70.77 0.96
CA PRO A 76 24.15 70.96 -0.13
C PRO A 76 25.45 70.16 0.06
N ALA A 77 25.34 68.83 0.15
CA ALA A 77 26.48 67.92 0.04
C ALA A 77 26.67 67.51 -1.43
N PRO A 78 27.91 67.28 -1.91
CA PRO A 78 28.14 66.78 -3.26
C PRO A 78 27.73 65.30 -3.35
N ILE A 79 26.49 65.04 -3.76
CA ILE A 79 26.00 63.71 -4.07
C ILE A 79 26.45 63.36 -5.49
N ASP A 80 27.03 62.17 -5.65
CA ASP A 80 27.37 61.63 -6.97
C ASP A 80 26.11 60.97 -7.57
N PHE A 81 25.25 61.80 -8.17
CA PHE A 81 23.97 61.38 -8.74
C PHE A 81 24.12 60.20 -9.72
N GLU A 82 25.19 60.17 -10.52
CA GLU A 82 25.46 59.08 -11.47
C GLU A 82 25.65 57.74 -10.75
N ARG A 83 26.28 57.73 -9.57
CA ARG A 83 26.44 56.51 -8.76
C ARG A 83 25.13 56.04 -8.13
N HIS A 84 24.29 56.97 -7.66
CA HIS A 84 22.99 56.63 -7.10
C HIS A 84 22.02 56.11 -8.16
N GLU A 85 21.97 56.75 -9.34
CA GLU A 85 21.19 56.25 -10.47
C GLU A 85 21.67 54.86 -10.92
N ALA A 86 22.98 54.63 -10.96
CA ALA A 86 23.55 53.31 -11.27
C ALA A 86 23.19 52.26 -10.20
N ALA A 87 23.15 52.64 -8.92
CA ALA A 87 22.78 51.76 -7.82
C ALA A 87 21.28 51.38 -7.87
N LEU A 88 20.39 52.36 -8.10
CA LEU A 88 18.96 52.13 -8.29
C LEU A 88 18.70 51.25 -9.53
N ALA A 89 19.41 51.50 -10.64
CA ALA A 89 19.33 50.67 -11.82
C ALA A 89 19.84 49.24 -11.59
N ALA A 90 20.81 49.03 -10.70
CA ALA A 90 21.28 47.71 -10.31
C ALA A 90 20.27 46.98 -9.42
N LEU A 91 19.68 47.67 -8.44
CA LEU A 91 18.62 47.13 -7.58
C LEU A 91 17.39 46.74 -8.40
N ALA A 92 16.94 47.58 -9.33
CA ALA A 92 15.83 47.29 -10.22
C ALA A 92 16.07 46.04 -11.08
N LYS A 93 17.31 45.82 -11.55
CA LYS A 93 17.67 44.58 -12.26
C LYS A 93 17.59 43.35 -11.37
N GLN A 94 18.11 43.45 -10.15
CA GLN A 94 18.07 42.35 -9.17
C GLN A 94 16.63 42.02 -8.76
N GLU A 95 15.78 43.02 -8.60
CA GLU A 95 14.35 42.85 -8.30
C GLU A 95 13.65 42.07 -9.42
N VAL A 96 13.84 42.48 -10.69
CA VAL A 96 13.26 41.79 -11.84
C VAL A 96 13.74 40.34 -11.93
N GLU A 97 15.03 40.09 -11.68
CA GLU A 97 15.58 38.73 -11.65
C GLU A 97 14.95 37.89 -10.53
N ALA A 98 14.81 38.43 -9.32
CA ALA A 98 14.19 37.76 -8.18
C ALA A 98 12.70 37.47 -8.42
N GLU A 99 11.95 38.42 -8.97
CA GLU A 99 10.54 38.20 -9.36
C GLU A 99 10.40 37.10 -10.41
N LEU A 100 11.28 37.08 -11.42
CA LEU A 100 11.29 36.04 -12.45
C LEU A 100 11.58 34.66 -11.84
N LEU A 101 12.48 34.58 -10.87
CA LEU A 101 12.75 33.35 -10.14
C LEU A 101 11.54 32.89 -9.33
N GLU A 102 10.87 33.79 -8.59
CA GLU A 102 9.65 33.47 -7.85
C GLU A 102 8.55 32.94 -8.78
N ARG A 103 8.31 33.62 -9.90
CA ARG A 103 7.34 33.19 -10.93
C ARG A 103 7.70 31.82 -11.51
N ARG A 104 8.98 31.56 -11.78
CA ARG A 104 9.46 30.25 -12.27
C ARG A 104 9.25 29.15 -11.24
N LEU A 105 9.51 29.42 -9.96
CA LEU A 105 9.32 28.45 -8.88
C LEU A 105 7.83 28.11 -8.69
N ARG A 106 6.95 29.11 -8.76
CA ARG A 106 5.49 28.90 -8.74
C ARG A 106 5.00 28.07 -9.93
N ALA A 107 5.40 28.44 -11.15
CA ALA A 107 5.05 27.67 -12.35
C ALA A 107 5.57 26.22 -12.28
N ARG A 108 6.76 26.01 -11.71
CA ARG A 108 7.32 24.68 -11.47
C ARG A 108 6.52 23.90 -10.44
N LEU A 109 6.04 24.54 -9.38
CA LEU A 109 5.18 23.90 -8.38
C LEU A 109 3.90 23.40 -9.04
N ASP A 110 3.20 24.27 -9.78
CA ASP A 110 1.95 23.91 -10.47
C ASP A 110 2.16 22.73 -11.43
N ALA A 111 3.23 22.77 -12.23
CA ALA A 111 3.57 21.69 -13.16
C ALA A 111 3.86 20.36 -12.44
N LEU A 112 4.52 20.39 -11.27
CA LEU A 112 4.77 19.17 -10.48
C LEU A 112 3.48 18.65 -9.83
N GLU A 113 2.58 19.52 -9.38
CA GLU A 113 1.28 19.11 -8.84
C GLU A 113 0.39 18.47 -9.90
N GLU A 114 0.45 18.95 -11.15
CA GLU A 114 -0.23 18.29 -12.29
C GLU A 114 0.37 16.91 -12.58
N GLN A 115 1.70 16.80 -12.57
CA GLN A 115 2.38 15.50 -12.71
C GLN A 115 2.03 14.53 -11.58
N ALA A 116 1.81 15.02 -10.35
CA ALA A 116 1.35 14.20 -9.24
C ALA A 116 -0.01 13.54 -9.55
N ALA A 117 -0.95 14.31 -10.13
CA ALA A 117 -2.26 13.80 -10.52
C ALA A 117 -2.17 12.73 -11.63
N VAL A 118 -1.28 12.92 -12.61
CA VAL A 118 -1.05 11.93 -13.66
C VAL A 118 -0.52 10.61 -13.08
N ILE A 119 0.48 10.70 -12.20
CA ILE A 119 1.06 9.51 -11.55
C ILE A 119 0.03 8.80 -10.67
N ASP A 120 -0.91 9.53 -10.05
CA ASP A 120 -1.98 8.92 -9.26
C ASP A 120 -2.96 8.11 -10.08
N GLU A 121 -3.29 8.56 -11.29
CA GLU A 121 -4.11 7.77 -12.22
C GLU A 121 -3.34 6.54 -12.71
N GLU A 122 -2.04 6.67 -13.03
CA GLU A 122 -1.17 5.53 -13.36
C GLU A 122 -1.15 4.49 -12.22
N ILE A 123 -0.98 4.93 -10.96
CA ILE A 123 -1.02 4.04 -9.80
C ILE A 123 -2.40 3.42 -9.62
N SER A 124 -3.48 4.18 -9.82
CA SER A 124 -4.85 3.65 -9.71
C SER A 124 -5.14 2.54 -10.72
N VAL A 125 -4.63 2.67 -11.94
CA VAL A 125 -4.69 1.61 -12.96
C VAL A 125 -3.86 0.41 -12.54
N GLU A 126 -2.62 0.62 -12.10
CA GLU A 126 -1.72 -0.46 -11.70
C GLU A 126 -2.26 -1.24 -10.50
N ILE A 127 -2.89 -0.57 -9.52
CA ILE A 127 -3.56 -1.22 -8.38
C ILE A 127 -4.62 -2.23 -8.84
N ARG A 128 -5.38 -1.92 -9.90
CA ARG A 128 -6.38 -2.85 -10.45
C ARG A 128 -5.72 -4.07 -11.09
N ILE A 129 -4.64 -3.85 -11.86
CA ILE A 129 -3.85 -4.93 -12.48
C ILE A 129 -3.28 -5.85 -11.40
N VAL A 130 -2.63 -5.28 -10.39
CA VAL A 130 -2.06 -6.02 -9.25
C VAL A 130 -3.13 -6.83 -8.51
N SER A 131 -4.35 -6.29 -8.37
CA SER A 131 -5.45 -7.02 -7.72
C SER A 131 -5.91 -8.23 -8.54
N THR A 132 -5.97 -8.10 -9.88
CA THR A 132 -6.28 -9.22 -10.79
C THR A 132 -5.17 -10.27 -10.77
N ASP A 133 -3.90 -9.85 -10.91
CA ASP A 133 -2.76 -10.76 -10.88
C ASP A 133 -2.66 -11.51 -9.55
N ALA A 134 -2.90 -10.82 -8.43
CA ALA A 134 -2.95 -11.43 -7.11
C ALA A 134 -4.07 -12.48 -7.01
N ALA A 135 -5.24 -12.21 -7.58
CA ALA A 135 -6.36 -13.16 -7.61
C ALA A 135 -6.03 -14.38 -8.49
N ASP A 136 -5.39 -14.18 -9.64
CA ASP A 136 -4.97 -15.26 -10.53
C ASP A 136 -3.91 -16.15 -9.89
N ILE A 137 -2.91 -15.56 -9.20
CA ILE A 137 -1.91 -16.32 -8.45
C ILE A 137 -2.60 -17.12 -7.33
N ALA A 138 -3.48 -16.49 -6.56
CA ALA A 138 -4.22 -17.17 -5.50
C ALA A 138 -5.05 -18.34 -6.06
N GLY A 139 -5.71 -18.16 -7.21
CA GLY A 139 -6.43 -19.22 -7.91
C GLY A 139 -5.54 -20.40 -8.28
N ARG A 140 -4.37 -20.14 -8.87
CA ARG A 140 -3.40 -21.20 -9.22
C ARG A 140 -2.87 -21.94 -8.00
N VAL A 141 -2.61 -21.23 -6.90
CA VAL A 141 -2.20 -21.85 -5.63
C VAL A 141 -3.31 -22.73 -5.08
N LEU A 142 -4.57 -22.26 -5.11
CA LEU A 142 -5.72 -23.06 -4.71
C LEU A 142 -5.90 -24.31 -5.59
N ASP A 143 -5.70 -24.20 -6.90
CA ASP A 143 -5.79 -25.33 -7.82
C ASP A 143 -4.71 -26.39 -7.53
N ALA A 144 -3.48 -25.95 -7.24
CA ALA A 144 -2.38 -26.82 -6.86
C ALA A 144 -2.64 -27.53 -5.52
N LEU A 145 -3.08 -26.78 -4.50
CA LEU A 145 -3.45 -27.34 -3.19
C LEU A 145 -4.64 -28.31 -3.30
N ALA A 146 -5.60 -28.03 -4.18
CA ALA A 146 -6.71 -28.93 -4.40
C ALA A 146 -6.26 -30.24 -5.09
N ALA A 147 -5.23 -30.21 -5.94
CA ALA A 147 -4.64 -31.43 -6.51
C ALA A 147 -3.88 -32.25 -5.44
N GLU A 148 -3.16 -31.58 -4.54
CA GLU A 148 -2.51 -32.23 -3.39
C GLU A 148 -3.55 -32.87 -2.45
N LEU A 149 -4.66 -32.17 -2.21
CA LEU A 149 -5.79 -32.68 -1.44
C LEU A 149 -6.41 -33.92 -2.11
N ASP A 150 -6.62 -33.91 -3.43
CA ASP A 150 -7.16 -35.07 -4.16
C ASP A 150 -6.31 -36.34 -3.96
N VAL A 151 -4.99 -36.21 -3.93
CA VAL A 151 -4.06 -37.31 -3.64
C VAL A 151 -4.15 -37.75 -2.17
N SER A 152 -4.17 -36.77 -1.26
CA SER A 152 -4.22 -37.02 0.19
C SER A 152 -5.53 -37.63 0.66
N LEU A 153 -6.62 -37.44 -0.09
CA LEU A 153 -7.94 -37.99 0.21
C LEU A 153 -8.12 -39.45 -0.20
N VAL A 154 -7.22 -40.03 -1.00
CA VAL A 154 -7.28 -41.46 -1.40
C VAL A 154 -7.42 -42.40 -0.19
N PRO A 155 -6.58 -42.32 0.87
CA PRO A 155 -6.76 -43.16 2.07
C PRO A 155 -8.08 -42.91 2.80
N VAL A 156 -8.54 -41.65 2.85
CA VAL A 156 -9.82 -41.28 3.49
C VAL A 156 -11.00 -41.88 2.71
N ARG A 157 -10.96 -41.83 1.37
CA ARG A 157 -11.96 -42.46 0.50
C ARG A 157 -12.03 -43.97 0.73
N ALA A 158 -10.90 -44.63 0.96
CA ALA A 158 -10.87 -46.05 1.29
C ALA A 158 -11.52 -46.37 2.65
N VAL A 159 -11.33 -45.52 3.67
CA VAL A 159 -12.03 -45.65 4.95
C VAL A 159 -13.52 -45.41 4.79
N TYR A 160 -13.90 -44.35 4.07
CA TYR A 160 -15.30 -44.01 3.79
C TYR A 160 -16.03 -45.15 3.05
N ALA A 161 -15.37 -45.81 2.10
CA ALA A 161 -15.92 -46.98 1.42
C ALA A 161 -16.22 -48.15 2.37
N LYS A 162 -15.42 -48.35 3.43
CA LYS A 162 -15.70 -49.36 4.47
C LYS A 162 -16.95 -49.01 5.28
N ILE A 163 -17.17 -47.73 5.57
CA ILE A 163 -18.36 -47.26 6.28
C ILE A 163 -19.61 -47.43 5.42
N VAL A 164 -19.53 -47.09 4.13
CA VAL A 164 -20.62 -47.32 3.18
C VAL A 164 -20.93 -48.82 3.08
N ALA A 165 -19.91 -49.69 2.99
CA ALA A 165 -20.12 -51.14 3.02
C ALA A 165 -20.82 -51.60 4.31
N LEU A 166 -20.45 -51.03 5.47
CA LEU A 166 -21.10 -51.32 6.74
C LEU A 166 -22.57 -50.90 6.76
N THR A 167 -22.94 -49.75 6.18
CA THR A 167 -24.37 -49.34 6.09
C THR A 167 -25.22 -50.30 5.28
N GLY A 168 -24.64 -50.91 4.23
CA GLY A 168 -25.33 -51.91 3.40
C GLY A 168 -25.57 -53.23 4.13
N ILE A 169 -24.75 -53.55 5.14
CA ILE A 169 -24.90 -54.76 5.96
C ILE A 169 -25.79 -54.48 7.17
N VAL A 170 -25.57 -53.34 7.84
CA VAL A 170 -26.20 -52.96 9.11
C VAL A 170 -26.73 -51.52 9.01
N PRO A 171 -27.99 -51.32 8.57
CA PRO A 171 -28.58 -50.01 8.39
C PRO A 171 -29.10 -49.44 9.72
N ILE A 172 -28.17 -49.01 10.59
CA ILE A 172 -28.49 -48.33 11.85
C ILE A 172 -28.26 -46.82 11.70
N ARG A 173 -29.14 -46.03 12.33
CA ARG A 173 -29.09 -44.56 12.33
C ARG A 173 -27.72 -43.97 12.68
N SER A 174 -27.01 -44.57 13.64
CA SER A 174 -25.67 -44.13 14.03
C SER A 174 -24.64 -44.20 12.90
N VAL A 175 -24.78 -45.14 11.97
CA VAL A 175 -23.88 -45.24 10.80
C VAL A 175 -24.22 -44.16 9.78
N GLN A 176 -25.50 -43.78 9.65
CA GLN A 176 -25.92 -42.66 8.82
C GLN A 176 -25.44 -41.32 9.40
N ASP A 177 -25.54 -41.12 10.71
CA ASP A 177 -25.00 -39.95 11.41
C ASP A 177 -23.46 -39.86 11.29
N PHE A 178 -22.77 -41.00 11.32
CA PHE A 178 -21.33 -41.08 11.06
C PHE A 178 -20.99 -40.62 9.63
N MET A 179 -21.76 -41.02 8.62
CA MET A 179 -21.51 -40.58 7.24
C MET A 179 -21.68 -39.07 7.06
N ILE A 180 -22.67 -38.48 7.75
CA ILE A 180 -22.92 -37.03 7.71
C ILE A 180 -21.75 -36.26 8.34
N SER A 181 -21.29 -36.69 9.52
CA SER A 181 -20.17 -36.04 10.23
C SER A 181 -18.82 -36.23 9.54
N ALA A 182 -18.60 -37.37 8.87
CA ALA A 182 -17.38 -37.64 8.11
C ALA A 182 -17.36 -37.00 6.71
N HIS A 183 -18.43 -36.29 6.30
CA HIS A 183 -18.53 -35.73 4.96
C HIS A 183 -17.56 -34.57 4.75
N LEU A 184 -16.66 -34.72 3.78
CA LEU A 184 -15.79 -33.65 3.29
C LEU A 184 -16.29 -33.15 1.94
N SER A 185 -16.69 -31.88 1.87
CA SER A 185 -17.13 -31.28 0.62
C SER A 185 -15.95 -30.98 -0.32
N ASP A 186 -16.18 -31.12 -1.63
CA ASP A 186 -15.20 -30.76 -2.65
C ASP A 186 -15.01 -29.22 -2.69
N PRO A 187 -13.82 -28.69 -2.34
CA PRO A 187 -13.57 -27.25 -2.30
C PRO A 187 -13.63 -26.57 -3.67
N ARG A 188 -13.48 -27.31 -4.78
CA ARG A 188 -13.59 -26.74 -6.14
C ARG A 188 -15.03 -26.56 -6.61
N ARG A 189 -15.98 -27.30 -6.00
CA ARG A 189 -17.40 -27.31 -6.40
C ARG A 189 -18.30 -26.67 -5.35
N SER A 190 -17.88 -26.62 -4.10
CA SER A 190 -18.60 -25.98 -3.01
C SER A 190 -18.23 -24.51 -2.90
N LEU A 191 -19.08 -23.63 -3.43
CA LEU A 191 -18.94 -22.17 -3.30
C LEU A 191 -19.67 -21.60 -2.07
N MET A 192 -20.23 -22.46 -1.23
CA MET A 192 -21.03 -22.03 -0.07
C MET A 192 -20.13 -21.85 1.16
N ARG A 193 -20.32 -20.74 1.88
CA ARG A 193 -19.90 -20.67 3.28
C ARG A 193 -20.65 -21.77 4.02
N TYR A 194 -19.93 -22.74 4.57
CA TYR A 194 -20.53 -23.70 5.49
C TYR A 194 -21.04 -22.90 6.69
N PHE A 195 -22.37 -22.74 6.78
CA PHE A 195 -23.02 -22.13 7.93
C PHE A 195 -23.29 -23.25 8.94
N PRO A 196 -22.53 -23.33 10.05
CA PRO A 196 -22.64 -24.44 11.00
C PRO A 196 -23.94 -24.43 11.83
N HIS A 197 -24.97 -23.67 11.44
CA HIS A 197 -26.14 -23.38 12.28
C HIS A 197 -27.50 -23.68 11.61
N CYS A 198 -27.52 -24.42 10.52
CA CYS A 198 -28.76 -24.83 9.86
C CYS A 198 -29.26 -26.18 10.44
N GLY A 199 -29.84 -26.17 11.65
CA GLY A 199 -30.86 -27.16 12.07
C GLY A 199 -30.41 -28.42 12.82
N GLY A 200 -29.11 -28.66 12.98
CA GLY A 200 -28.57 -29.66 13.91
C GLY A 200 -27.12 -29.29 14.19
N SER A 201 -26.80 -28.91 15.43
CA SER A 201 -25.41 -28.62 15.78
C SER A 201 -24.67 -29.94 15.95
N ASP A 202 -23.78 -30.24 15.00
CA ASP A 202 -22.72 -31.21 15.26
C ASP A 202 -21.67 -30.48 16.12
N ASP A 203 -21.70 -30.72 17.43
CA ASP A 203 -20.75 -30.16 18.40
C ASP A 203 -19.42 -30.95 18.42
N ALA A 204 -19.24 -31.91 17.52
CA ALA A 204 -18.00 -32.67 17.41
C ALA A 204 -16.82 -31.74 17.04
N PRO A 205 -15.62 -32.01 17.59
CA PRO A 205 -14.44 -31.21 17.27
C PRO A 205 -14.06 -31.37 15.79
N ASN A 206 -13.79 -30.25 15.12
CA ASN A 206 -13.29 -30.28 13.75
C ASN A 206 -11.85 -30.82 13.72
N LEU A 207 -11.70 -32.06 13.25
CA LEU A 207 -10.42 -32.76 13.18
C LEU A 207 -9.42 -32.12 12.21
N LEU A 208 -9.88 -31.27 11.27
CA LEU A 208 -9.01 -30.55 10.34
C LEU A 208 -8.42 -29.26 10.92
N LEU A 209 -8.97 -28.77 12.05
CA LEU A 209 -8.46 -27.58 12.74
C LEU A 209 -7.37 -27.91 13.78
N VAL A 210 -7.02 -29.18 13.96
CA VAL A 210 -6.00 -29.61 14.92
C VAL A 210 -4.64 -29.06 14.51
N THR A 211 -4.07 -28.20 15.35
CA THR A 211 -2.74 -27.61 15.12
C THR A 211 -1.64 -28.56 15.59
N THR A 212 -0.81 -28.95 14.63
CA THR A 212 0.42 -29.75 14.82
C THR A 212 1.63 -29.00 14.27
N VAL A 213 2.84 -29.45 14.62
CA VAL A 213 4.10 -28.91 14.06
C VAL A 213 4.09 -28.96 12.51
N GLN A 214 3.51 -30.01 11.93
CA GLN A 214 3.40 -30.16 10.48
C GLN A 214 2.43 -29.15 9.88
N THR A 215 1.28 -28.90 10.51
CA THR A 215 0.32 -27.90 10.00
C THR A 215 0.86 -26.48 10.11
N GLU A 216 1.63 -26.16 11.14
CA GLU A 216 2.26 -24.84 11.27
C GLU A 216 3.38 -24.66 10.24
N ALA A 217 4.19 -25.69 9.99
CA ALA A 217 5.18 -25.67 8.92
C ALA A 217 4.55 -25.47 7.53
N ALA A 218 3.43 -26.15 7.26
CA ALA A 218 2.69 -25.98 5.99
C ALA A 218 2.12 -24.56 5.84
N LYS A 219 1.55 -23.99 6.91
CA LYS A 219 1.09 -22.58 6.91
C LYS A 219 2.25 -21.63 6.62
N ALA A 220 3.39 -21.81 7.28
CA ALA A 220 4.56 -20.98 7.09
C ALA A 220 5.10 -21.06 5.65
N ALA A 221 5.09 -22.26 5.04
CA ALA A 221 5.48 -22.45 3.65
C ALA A 221 4.60 -21.66 2.67
N VAL A 222 3.27 -21.72 2.83
CA VAL A 222 2.33 -20.95 2.00
C VAL A 222 2.50 -19.45 2.23
N HIS A 223 2.68 -19.02 3.48
CA HIS A 223 2.90 -17.61 3.80
C HIS A 223 4.19 -17.08 3.15
N ALA A 224 5.28 -17.84 3.23
CA ALA A 224 6.55 -17.49 2.60
C ALA A 224 6.41 -17.42 1.07
N ALA A 225 5.71 -18.37 0.45
CA ALA A 225 5.47 -18.34 -0.99
C ALA A 225 4.62 -17.13 -1.42
N MET A 226 3.60 -16.76 -0.64
CA MET A 226 2.67 -15.67 -0.94
C MET A 226 3.12 -14.29 -0.45
N GLU A 227 4.28 -14.18 0.19
CA GLU A 227 4.83 -12.93 0.71
C GLU A 227 4.89 -11.80 -0.34
N PRO A 228 5.35 -12.03 -1.59
CA PRO A 228 5.38 -11.00 -2.61
C PRO A 228 3.99 -10.42 -2.93
N VAL A 229 2.98 -11.29 -3.02
CA VAL A 229 1.58 -10.91 -3.26
C VAL A 229 1.05 -10.13 -2.06
N ALA A 230 1.32 -10.59 -0.84
CA ALA A 230 0.91 -9.91 0.39
C ALA A 230 1.57 -8.53 0.53
N LYS A 231 2.81 -8.37 0.10
CA LYS A 231 3.50 -7.08 0.06
C LYS A 231 2.87 -6.15 -0.97
N ALA A 232 2.62 -6.61 -2.19
CA ALA A 232 1.97 -5.83 -3.24
C ALA A 232 0.56 -5.36 -2.80
N LEU A 233 -0.26 -6.25 -2.24
CA LEU A 233 -1.59 -5.91 -1.73
C LEU A 233 -1.58 -4.95 -0.53
N ARG A 234 -0.51 -4.97 0.29
CA ARG A 234 -0.32 -3.95 1.33
C ARG A 234 0.04 -2.60 0.72
N ALA A 235 0.90 -2.60 -0.30
CA ALA A 235 1.27 -1.38 -1.02
C ALA A 235 0.05 -0.71 -1.68
N THR A 236 -0.88 -1.47 -2.26
CA THR A 236 -2.11 -0.93 -2.85
C THR A 236 -3.01 -0.24 -1.82
N ARG A 237 -3.15 -0.81 -0.62
CA ARG A 237 -3.95 -0.22 0.48
C ARG A 237 -3.33 1.05 1.04
N SER A 238 -2.01 1.10 1.09
CA SER A 238 -1.28 2.28 1.57
C SER A 238 -1.33 3.48 0.61
N HIS A 239 -1.80 3.30 -0.63
CA HIS A 239 -1.84 4.39 -1.60
C HIS A 239 -2.93 5.42 -1.25
N VAL A 240 -2.50 6.66 -1.02
CA VAL A 240 -3.39 7.81 -0.80
C VAL A 240 -3.21 8.80 -1.94
N ARG A 241 -4.31 9.24 -2.55
CA ARG A 241 -4.29 10.25 -3.61
C ARG A 241 -3.62 11.55 -3.13
N TYR A 242 -2.82 12.14 -3.99
CA TYR A 242 -2.17 13.40 -3.76
C TYR A 242 -3.22 14.51 -3.63
N VAL A 243 -3.01 15.36 -2.63
CA VAL A 243 -3.81 16.56 -2.40
C VAL A 243 -2.89 17.76 -2.56
N ARG A 244 -3.30 18.69 -3.44
CA ARG A 244 -2.59 19.95 -3.68
C ARG A 244 -2.38 20.72 -2.38
N LEU A 245 -1.25 21.41 -2.26
CA LEU A 245 -0.82 22.06 -1.02
C LEU A 245 -1.85 23.07 -0.49
N ASP A 246 -2.50 23.82 -1.38
CA ASP A 246 -3.54 24.81 -1.08
C ASP A 246 -4.80 24.19 -0.44
N LYS A 247 -5.09 22.92 -0.75
CA LYS A 247 -6.30 22.20 -0.31
C LYS A 247 -6.07 21.27 0.86
N ARG A 248 -4.85 21.21 1.41
CA ARG A 248 -4.52 20.33 2.54
C ARG A 248 -5.15 20.86 3.84
N PRO A 249 -5.91 20.03 4.59
CA PRO A 249 -6.35 20.42 5.93
C PRO A 249 -5.14 20.59 6.85
N GLN A 250 -5.13 21.62 7.71
CA GLN A 250 -4.08 21.85 8.70
C GLN A 250 -4.54 21.39 10.10
N PRO A 251 -3.77 20.54 10.81
CA PRO A 251 -2.52 19.89 10.38
C PRO A 251 -2.77 18.77 9.38
N TYR A 252 -1.89 18.65 8.38
CA TYR A 252 -1.98 17.60 7.36
C TYR A 252 -1.57 16.25 7.98
N ARG A 253 -2.55 15.56 8.56
CA ARG A 253 -2.38 14.18 9.01
C ARG A 253 -2.82 13.26 7.88
N VAL A 254 -1.85 12.65 7.20
CA VAL A 254 -2.11 11.41 6.47
C VAL A 254 -2.60 10.43 7.53
N LYS A 255 -3.89 10.07 7.51
CA LYS A 255 -4.41 9.02 8.40
C LYS A 255 -3.60 7.77 8.10
N SER A 256 -2.59 7.48 8.90
CA SER A 256 -1.95 6.17 8.92
C SER A 256 -3.06 5.16 9.20
N GLU A 257 -3.24 4.19 8.30
CA GLU A 257 -4.13 3.07 8.55
C GLU A 257 -3.77 2.49 9.92
N VAL A 258 -4.71 2.58 10.87
CA VAL A 258 -4.65 1.74 12.05
C VAL A 258 -4.82 0.33 11.51
N ILE A 259 -3.72 -0.43 11.43
CA ILE A 259 -3.78 -1.88 11.28
C ILE A 259 -4.38 -2.38 12.59
N THR A 260 -5.70 -2.32 12.71
CA THR A 260 -6.37 -3.21 13.65
C THR A 260 -6.24 -4.58 13.01
N GLU A 261 -5.30 -5.36 13.50
CA GLU A 261 -5.34 -6.81 13.39
C GLU A 261 -6.69 -7.25 13.96
N SER A 262 -7.69 -7.36 13.09
CA SER A 262 -9.01 -7.86 13.47
C SER A 262 -8.92 -9.38 13.59
N GLY A 263 -8.29 -9.84 14.68
CA GLY A 263 -8.65 -11.09 15.31
C GLY A 263 -10.07 -11.00 15.89
N PRO A 264 -10.78 -12.13 16.06
CA PRO A 264 -12.17 -12.10 16.45
C PRO A 264 -12.31 -11.66 17.91
N ARG A 265 -13.07 -10.56 18.10
CA ARG A 265 -13.78 -10.15 19.32
C ARG A 265 -12.94 -9.65 20.50
N SER A 266 -12.79 -8.33 20.60
CA SER A 266 -13.37 -7.48 21.67
C SER A 266 -12.70 -6.10 21.66
N ARG A 267 -13.50 -5.04 21.63
CA ARG A 267 -13.09 -3.71 22.11
C ARG A 267 -13.59 -3.59 23.56
N PRO A 268 -12.88 -2.85 24.41
CA PRO A 268 -13.23 -1.44 24.51
C PRO A 268 -12.07 -0.50 24.17
N THR A 269 -12.52 0.67 23.73
CA THR A 269 -11.89 1.98 23.62
C THR A 269 -10.64 2.26 24.46
N GLY A 270 -9.68 2.91 23.78
CA GLY A 270 -8.98 4.06 24.32
C GLY A 270 -7.60 3.79 24.90
N GLU A 271 -6.59 3.73 24.03
CA GLU A 271 -5.27 4.33 24.30
C GLU A 271 -4.44 4.28 23.01
N THR A 272 -4.26 5.43 22.37
CA THR A 272 -3.18 5.64 21.40
C THR A 272 -1.89 5.84 22.18
N VAL A 273 -1.06 4.81 22.27
CA VAL A 273 0.33 4.96 22.70
C VAL A 273 1.14 5.43 21.50
N ILE A 274 1.71 6.63 21.63
CA ILE A 274 2.57 7.28 20.65
C ILE A 274 4.01 6.82 20.91
N ARG A 275 4.71 6.35 19.88
CA ARG A 275 6.16 6.43 19.77
C ARG A 275 6.51 7.00 18.41
#